data_AF-F2US89-F1
#
_entry.id   AF-F2US89-F1
#
_cell.length_a   1.000
_cell.length_b   1.000
_cell.length_c   1.000
_cell.angle_alpha   90.00
_cell.angle_beta   90.00
_cell.angle_gamma   90.00
#
_symmetry.space_group_name_H-M   'P 1'
#
loop_
_entity.id
_entity.type
_entity.pdbx_description
1 polymer ?
#
loop_
_entity_poly.entity_id
_entity_poly.type
_entity_poly.pdbx_seq_one_letter_code
_entity_poly.pdbx_strand_id
1 'polypeptide(L)'
;MQMDSRADESDLPSRLNAKDRSLLLEVSLKYRVKYVGSPSAEGDEATVRADKPIPVESSVYYFEATVHTRGEPGRMCVGFVPAGSSLGKLPGSDQGSIGYSDDGRVGDGTGFERYGPSYSVKDVVGCCINFSKKTIFFTKNGEQLGEVLLPASVSKGVAFYPAIGLTNARREVHVNFGQDPFVFNIDHYKAELRSATHEEIMQTELPEQTHARLHEMVLEYLEHMGYLETAKQLAHSSHTTMACKEEDIRNRQVVRQHILGGNLTEAIASIEALFPSLLERNTDLTFKLRCRQFVEMILTTQDQSDESLSAILAVGQGLYELSRREDTHSDENDTLFEDASSLLAFSDTSNETYARLSSQDRRVELADIVNTELLRAQSCNPEPMLLRIFGNIETFMQRMREHRMGLTALLDIPRLLES
;
A
#
# COMPACT_ATOMS: atom_id res chain seq x y z
N MET A 1 8.05 0.50 -9.25
CA MET A 1 6.91 -0.29 -9.76
C MET A 1 5.86 -0.30 -8.66
N GLN A 2 4.82 0.51 -8.84
CA GLN A 2 3.88 0.91 -7.77
C GLN A 2 2.79 -0.16 -7.66
N MET A 3 2.86 -0.99 -6.62
CA MET A 3 1.76 -1.91 -6.29
C MET A 3 0.77 -1.15 -5.41
N ASP A 4 -0.13 -0.40 -6.07
CA ASP A 4 -1.39 0.01 -5.46
C ASP A 4 -2.08 -1.25 -4.94
N SER A 5 -2.33 -1.32 -3.64
CA SER A 5 -3.24 -2.32 -3.06
C SER A 5 -4.67 -1.96 -3.42
N ARG A 6 -5.02 -2.06 -4.71
CA ARG A 6 -6.41 -2.23 -5.12
C ARG A 6 -6.83 -3.55 -4.48
N ALA A 7 -7.95 -3.59 -3.75
CA ALA A 7 -8.72 -4.82 -3.73
C ALA A 7 -8.82 -5.22 -5.21
N ASP A 8 -8.26 -6.38 -5.57
CA ASP A 8 -8.19 -6.80 -6.97
C ASP A 8 -9.60 -6.57 -7.56
N GLU A 9 -9.73 -5.70 -8.57
CA GLU A 9 -11.04 -5.31 -9.13
C GLU A 9 -11.85 -6.55 -9.54
N SER A 10 -11.15 -7.68 -9.71
CA SER A 10 -11.67 -9.02 -9.88
C SER A 10 -12.60 -9.50 -8.76
N ASP A 11 -12.52 -8.98 -7.52
CA ASP A 11 -13.25 -9.47 -6.34
C ASP A 11 -14.44 -8.62 -5.89
N LEU A 12 -14.66 -7.46 -6.53
CA LEU A 12 -15.86 -6.65 -6.31
C LEU A 12 -17.09 -7.24 -7.04
N PRO A 13 -18.31 -6.98 -6.55
CA PRO A 13 -19.52 -7.28 -7.30
C PRO A 13 -19.49 -6.55 -8.64
N SER A 14 -19.60 -7.32 -9.73
CA SER A 14 -19.32 -6.86 -11.09
C SER A 14 -20.50 -7.06 -12.04
N ARG A 15 -21.52 -7.81 -11.61
CA ARG A 15 -22.72 -8.10 -12.41
C ARG A 15 -23.86 -8.64 -11.54
N LEU A 16 -25.06 -8.67 -12.09
CA LEU A 16 -26.19 -9.39 -11.51
C LEU A 16 -26.00 -10.91 -11.64
N ASN A 17 -26.41 -11.64 -10.61
CA ASN A 17 -26.28 -13.09 -10.56
C ASN A 17 -27.49 -13.77 -11.20
N ALA A 18 -27.29 -14.40 -12.37
CA ALA A 18 -28.37 -15.10 -13.07
C ALA A 18 -28.87 -16.37 -12.34
N LYS A 19 -28.10 -16.91 -11.39
CA LYS A 19 -28.47 -18.08 -10.57
C LYS A 19 -29.04 -17.69 -9.21
N ASP A 20 -28.60 -16.56 -8.65
CA ASP A 20 -29.03 -16.06 -7.34
C ASP A 20 -30.08 -14.94 -7.48
N ARG A 21 -31.26 -15.35 -7.95
CA ARG A 21 -32.42 -14.49 -8.21
C ARG A 21 -33.73 -15.23 -8.02
N SER A 22 -34.80 -14.49 -7.80
CA SER A 22 -36.16 -15.03 -7.95
C SER A 22 -36.40 -15.55 -9.37
N LEU A 23 -37.23 -16.59 -9.50
CA LEU A 23 -37.66 -17.13 -10.79
C LEU A 23 -38.52 -16.12 -11.59
N LEU A 24 -39.07 -15.12 -10.90
CA LEU A 24 -39.89 -14.06 -11.49
C LEU A 24 -39.06 -12.94 -12.16
N LEU A 25 -37.72 -13.01 -12.09
CA LEU A 25 -36.81 -12.05 -12.71
C LEU A 25 -36.04 -12.70 -13.85
N GLU A 26 -35.75 -11.95 -14.90
CA GLU A 26 -34.83 -12.36 -15.96
C GLU A 26 -33.64 -11.41 -15.95
N VAL A 27 -32.43 -11.97 -15.89
CA VAL A 27 -31.18 -11.21 -15.99
C VAL A 27 -30.69 -11.30 -17.43
N SER A 28 -30.50 -10.15 -18.07
CA SER A 28 -29.95 -10.03 -19.42
C SER A 28 -28.69 -9.18 -19.40
N LEU A 29 -27.77 -9.44 -20.33
CA LEU A 29 -26.54 -8.67 -20.53
C LEU A 29 -25.72 -8.43 -19.26
N LYS A 30 -25.81 -9.30 -18.23
CA LYS A 30 -25.14 -9.19 -16.92
C LYS A 30 -25.59 -8.00 -16.04
N TYR A 31 -26.12 -6.92 -16.61
CA TYR A 31 -26.39 -5.66 -15.92
C TYR A 31 -27.86 -5.27 -15.90
N ARG A 32 -28.73 -6.02 -16.59
CA ARG A 32 -30.12 -5.65 -16.80
C ARG A 32 -31.01 -6.71 -16.18
N VAL A 33 -32.00 -6.25 -15.41
CA VAL A 33 -33.01 -7.12 -14.80
C VAL A 33 -34.40 -6.69 -15.22
N LYS A 34 -35.23 -7.67 -15.56
CA LYS A 34 -36.61 -7.48 -15.95
C LYS A 34 -37.52 -8.41 -15.16
N TYR A 35 -38.68 -7.93 -14.75
CA TYR A 35 -39.70 -8.78 -14.16
C TYR A 35 -40.50 -9.53 -15.24
N VAL A 36 -40.60 -10.84 -15.10
CA VAL A 36 -41.24 -11.78 -16.05
C VAL A 36 -42.37 -12.61 -15.43
N GLY A 37 -42.74 -12.34 -14.17
CA GLY A 37 -43.89 -12.97 -13.51
C GLY A 37 -45.24 -12.58 -14.15
N SER A 38 -46.25 -13.40 -13.89
CA SER A 38 -47.61 -13.21 -14.42
C SER A 38 -48.28 -11.96 -13.84
N PRO A 39 -48.95 -11.11 -14.65
CA PRO A 39 -49.66 -9.92 -14.17
C PRO A 39 -50.81 -10.21 -13.19
N SER A 40 -51.30 -11.46 -13.15
CA SER A 40 -52.42 -11.89 -12.31
C SER A 40 -52.04 -12.22 -10.87
N ALA A 41 -50.74 -12.29 -10.56
CA ALA A 41 -50.23 -12.48 -9.20
C ALA A 41 -49.89 -11.11 -8.61
N GLU A 42 -50.93 -10.35 -8.24
CA GLU A 42 -50.74 -9.06 -7.58
C GLU A 42 -49.93 -9.25 -6.29
N GLY A 43 -48.78 -8.58 -6.19
CA GLY A 43 -47.99 -8.52 -4.96
C GLY A 43 -46.81 -9.50 -4.86
N ASP A 44 -46.50 -10.27 -5.91
CA ASP A 44 -45.31 -11.14 -5.90
C ASP A 44 -44.03 -10.32 -6.00
N GLU A 45 -43.31 -10.22 -4.88
CA GLU A 45 -42.01 -9.57 -4.76
C GLU A 45 -40.88 -10.46 -5.29
N ALA A 46 -39.91 -9.85 -5.96
CA ALA A 46 -38.83 -10.59 -6.57
C ALA A 46 -37.51 -9.81 -6.48
N THR A 47 -36.45 -10.48 -6.03
CA THR A 47 -35.12 -9.89 -5.85
C THR A 47 -34.05 -10.67 -6.59
N VAL A 48 -33.07 -9.94 -7.13
CA VAL A 48 -31.81 -10.46 -7.66
C VAL A 48 -30.64 -9.85 -6.89
N ARG A 49 -29.64 -10.67 -6.57
CA ARG A 49 -28.37 -10.24 -5.97
C ARG A 49 -27.28 -10.09 -7.03
N ALA A 50 -26.24 -9.33 -6.70
CA ALA A 50 -25.00 -9.35 -7.48
C ALA A 50 -24.27 -10.70 -7.40
N ASP A 51 -23.28 -10.90 -8.27
CA ASP A 51 -22.51 -12.14 -8.38
C ASP A 51 -21.60 -12.43 -7.18
N LYS A 52 -21.13 -11.37 -6.51
CA LYS A 52 -20.27 -11.43 -5.33
C LYS A 52 -20.83 -10.58 -4.20
N PRO A 53 -20.52 -10.91 -2.94
CA PRO A 53 -20.80 -10.01 -1.84
C PRO A 53 -19.85 -8.80 -1.92
N ILE A 54 -20.23 -7.72 -1.25
CA ILE A 54 -19.38 -6.55 -1.06
C ILE A 54 -18.27 -6.96 -0.10
N PRO A 55 -17.00 -6.86 -0.52
CA PRO A 55 -15.86 -7.02 0.36
C PRO A 55 -15.97 -6.01 1.51
N VAL A 56 -16.09 -6.46 2.76
CA VAL A 56 -16.13 -5.56 3.95
C VAL A 56 -14.83 -4.74 4.07
N GLU A 57 -13.77 -5.27 3.45
CA GLU A 57 -12.51 -4.65 3.03
C GLU A 57 -12.65 -3.26 2.43
N SER A 58 -13.71 -3.05 1.65
CA SER A 58 -13.91 -1.81 0.91
C SER A 58 -14.31 -0.77 1.92
N SER A 59 -13.51 0.29 2.15
CA SER A 59 -13.95 1.37 3.05
C SER A 59 -15.28 1.98 2.58
N VAL A 60 -15.45 2.05 1.26
CA VAL A 60 -16.66 2.55 0.58
C VAL A 60 -16.94 1.70 -0.66
N TYR A 61 -18.19 1.25 -0.83
CA TYR A 61 -18.67 0.63 -2.06
C TYR A 61 -19.91 1.37 -2.60
N TYR A 62 -19.99 1.52 -3.92
CA TYR A 62 -21.02 2.28 -4.59
C TYR A 62 -21.44 1.61 -5.91
N PHE A 63 -22.74 1.62 -6.20
CA PHE A 63 -23.29 1.21 -7.49
C PHE A 63 -24.53 2.06 -7.82
N GLU A 64 -24.88 2.16 -9.10
CA GLU A 64 -26.05 2.90 -9.58
C GLU A 64 -27.05 2.00 -10.30
N ALA A 65 -28.33 2.31 -10.18
CA ALA A 65 -29.43 1.65 -10.87
C ALA A 65 -30.24 2.70 -11.65
N THR A 66 -30.39 2.50 -12.96
CA THR A 66 -31.18 3.34 -13.85
C THR A 66 -32.49 2.67 -14.19
N VAL A 67 -33.60 3.38 -14.00
CA VAL A 67 -34.94 2.88 -14.34
C VAL A 67 -35.18 3.06 -15.84
N HIS A 68 -35.27 1.98 -16.60
CA HIS A 68 -35.53 2.06 -18.05
C HIS A 68 -37.02 2.08 -18.39
N THR A 69 -37.81 1.23 -17.75
CA THR A 69 -39.24 1.06 -18.08
C THR A 69 -40.09 1.06 -16.82
N ARG A 70 -41.13 1.91 -16.79
CA ARG A 70 -42.03 2.10 -15.64
C ARG A 70 -42.84 0.83 -15.32
N GLY A 71 -43.12 0.02 -16.35
CA GLY A 71 -44.01 -1.13 -16.25
C GLY A 71 -45.41 -0.76 -15.77
N GLU A 72 -46.10 -1.74 -15.18
CA GLU A 72 -47.38 -1.57 -14.48
C GLU A 72 -47.18 -0.95 -13.08
N PRO A 73 -48.25 -0.45 -12.41
CA PRO A 73 -48.17 0.00 -11.02
C PRO A 73 -47.54 -1.09 -10.16
N GLY A 74 -46.58 -0.74 -9.32
CA GLY A 74 -45.72 -1.67 -8.59
C GLY A 74 -44.62 -0.92 -7.85
N ARG A 75 -43.72 -1.67 -7.22
CA ARG A 75 -42.60 -1.13 -6.46
C ARG A 75 -41.28 -1.59 -7.06
N MET A 76 -40.31 -0.69 -7.01
CA MET A 76 -38.90 -0.99 -7.26
C MET A 76 -38.12 -0.60 -6.00
N CYS A 77 -37.21 -1.48 -5.58
CA CYS A 77 -36.30 -1.22 -4.48
C CYS A 77 -34.86 -1.48 -4.91
N VAL A 78 -33.96 -0.57 -4.54
CA VAL A 78 -32.51 -0.71 -4.74
C VAL A 78 -31.85 -0.71 -3.38
N GLY A 79 -30.89 -1.59 -3.12
CA GLY A 79 -30.17 -1.57 -1.86
C GLY A 79 -29.29 -2.79 -1.65
N PHE A 80 -29.26 -3.25 -0.40
CA PHE A 80 -28.37 -4.31 0.05
C PHE A 80 -29.10 -5.36 0.85
N VAL A 81 -28.79 -6.64 0.60
CA VAL A 81 -29.39 -7.77 1.31
C VAL A 81 -28.32 -8.71 1.86
N PRO A 82 -28.52 -9.32 3.03
CA PRO A 82 -27.58 -10.30 3.56
C PRO A 82 -27.61 -11.63 2.78
N ALA A 83 -26.52 -12.39 2.92
CA ALA A 83 -26.45 -13.76 2.43
C ALA A 83 -27.56 -14.61 3.04
N GLY A 84 -28.35 -15.27 2.18
CA GLY A 84 -29.42 -16.18 2.61
C GLY A 84 -30.79 -15.52 2.81
N SER A 85 -30.92 -14.22 2.54
CA SER A 85 -32.24 -13.55 2.50
C SER A 85 -33.17 -14.17 1.47
N SER A 86 -34.48 -14.06 1.73
CA SER A 86 -35.50 -14.50 0.76
C SER A 86 -35.39 -13.69 -0.53
N LEU A 87 -35.36 -14.39 -1.65
CA LEU A 87 -35.41 -13.76 -2.98
C LEU A 87 -36.84 -13.39 -3.39
N GLY A 88 -37.85 -13.84 -2.64
CA GLY A 88 -39.27 -13.51 -2.83
C GLY A 88 -39.73 -12.30 -2.04
N LYS A 89 -38.79 -11.45 -1.59
CA LYS A 89 -39.05 -10.22 -0.85
C LYS A 89 -38.16 -9.10 -1.35
N LEU A 90 -38.64 -7.86 -1.31
CA LEU A 90 -37.87 -6.68 -1.74
C LEU A 90 -36.70 -6.37 -0.77
N PRO A 91 -35.61 -5.74 -1.25
CA PRO A 91 -34.62 -5.11 -0.38
C PRO A 91 -35.31 -4.16 0.61
N GLY A 92 -34.93 -4.25 1.89
CA GLY A 92 -35.56 -3.53 3.00
C GLY A 92 -36.72 -4.23 3.70
N SER A 93 -37.23 -5.36 3.18
CA SER A 93 -38.38 -6.07 3.79
C SER A 93 -38.03 -7.08 4.89
N ASP A 94 -36.81 -7.63 4.87
CA ASP A 94 -36.35 -8.64 5.83
C ASP A 94 -35.32 -8.09 6.80
N GLN A 95 -35.23 -8.65 8.01
CA GLN A 95 -34.27 -8.23 9.02
C GLN A 95 -32.84 -8.22 8.47
N GLY A 96 -32.16 -7.08 8.62
CA GLY A 96 -30.81 -6.89 8.13
C GLY A 96 -30.73 -6.55 6.63
N SER A 97 -31.84 -6.41 5.93
CA SER A 97 -31.92 -5.90 4.56
C SER A 97 -32.18 -4.40 4.56
N ILE A 98 -31.56 -3.65 3.65
CA ILE A 98 -31.78 -2.21 3.50
C ILE A 98 -32.16 -1.93 2.04
N GLY A 99 -33.21 -1.16 1.81
CA GLY A 99 -33.65 -0.85 0.45
C GLY A 99 -34.38 0.48 0.32
N TYR A 100 -34.06 1.23 -0.72
CA TYR A 100 -34.74 2.47 -1.08
C TYR A 100 -35.75 2.22 -2.19
N SER A 101 -37.01 2.48 -1.87
CA SER A 101 -38.18 2.24 -2.71
C SER A 101 -38.49 3.45 -3.61
N ASP A 102 -39.04 3.18 -4.80
CA ASP A 102 -39.44 4.18 -5.80
C ASP A 102 -40.51 5.18 -5.31
N ASP A 103 -41.24 4.84 -4.26
CA ASP A 103 -42.16 5.73 -3.53
C ASP A 103 -41.48 6.70 -2.54
N GLY A 104 -40.15 6.69 -2.45
CA GLY A 104 -39.36 7.61 -1.62
C GLY A 104 -39.14 7.12 -0.18
N ARG A 105 -39.42 5.84 0.11
CA ARG A 105 -39.23 5.25 1.44
C ARG A 105 -38.00 4.37 1.53
N VAL A 106 -37.39 4.29 2.70
CA VAL A 106 -36.32 3.32 3.00
C VAL A 106 -36.88 2.22 3.89
N GLY A 107 -36.59 0.98 3.55
CA GLY A 107 -36.87 -0.20 4.36
C GLY A 107 -35.60 -0.69 5.05
N ASP A 108 -35.70 -1.09 6.32
CA ASP A 108 -34.60 -1.57 7.16
C ASP A 108 -34.81 -2.98 7.75
N GLY A 109 -35.84 -3.67 7.27
CA GLY A 109 -36.28 -4.98 7.76
C GLY A 109 -37.30 -4.92 8.89
N THR A 110 -37.62 -3.73 9.41
CA THR A 110 -38.69 -3.53 10.41
C THR A 110 -39.91 -2.82 9.81
N GLY A 111 -39.70 -1.99 8.80
CA GLY A 111 -40.77 -1.27 8.08
C GLY A 111 -40.18 -0.34 7.02
N PHE A 112 -41.06 0.31 6.25
CA PHE A 112 -40.69 1.32 5.26
C PHE A 112 -41.07 2.72 5.72
N GLU A 113 -40.07 3.58 5.92
CA GLU A 113 -40.25 4.94 6.43
C GLU A 113 -39.90 6.00 5.39
N ARG A 114 -40.45 7.21 5.53
CA ARG A 114 -40.18 8.33 4.62
C ARG A 114 -38.71 8.71 4.70
N TYR A 115 -38.04 8.75 3.56
CA TYR A 115 -36.59 8.98 3.50
C TYR A 115 -36.20 10.03 2.46
N GLY A 116 -36.67 9.89 1.23
CA GLY A 116 -36.24 10.71 0.10
C GLY A 116 -37.35 11.00 -0.90
N PRO A 117 -37.02 11.64 -2.03
CA PRO A 117 -37.97 11.84 -3.13
C PRO A 117 -38.39 10.51 -3.75
N SER A 118 -39.54 10.45 -4.41
CA SER A 118 -39.84 9.31 -5.31
C SER A 118 -38.95 9.34 -6.54
N TYR A 119 -38.73 8.21 -7.19
CA TYR A 119 -37.98 8.12 -8.45
C TYR A 119 -38.72 7.30 -9.49
N SER A 120 -38.43 7.54 -10.77
CA SER A 120 -39.10 6.88 -11.89
C SER A 120 -38.20 6.74 -13.11
N VAL A 121 -38.79 6.42 -14.27
CA VAL A 121 -38.09 6.21 -15.53
C VAL A 121 -37.11 7.35 -15.84
N LYS A 122 -35.90 6.99 -16.24
CA LYS A 122 -34.72 7.84 -16.48
C LYS A 122 -34.02 8.40 -15.24
N ASP A 123 -34.60 8.26 -14.04
CA ASP A 123 -33.85 8.59 -12.83
C ASP A 123 -32.75 7.54 -12.60
N VAL A 124 -31.61 8.02 -12.10
CA VAL A 124 -30.47 7.22 -11.65
C VAL A 124 -30.46 7.23 -10.13
N VAL A 125 -30.53 6.05 -9.53
CA VAL A 125 -30.50 5.87 -8.07
C VAL A 125 -29.24 5.13 -7.70
N GLY A 126 -28.36 5.77 -6.94
CA GLY A 126 -27.16 5.12 -6.43
C GLY A 126 -27.26 4.69 -4.98
N CYS A 127 -26.50 3.69 -4.62
CA CYS A 127 -26.44 3.11 -3.29
C CYS A 127 -25.00 3.06 -2.81
N CYS A 128 -24.70 3.78 -1.73
CA CYS A 128 -23.40 3.79 -1.10
C CYS A 128 -23.45 3.07 0.24
N ILE A 129 -22.47 2.21 0.49
CA ILE A 129 -22.19 1.64 1.80
C ILE A 129 -20.82 2.12 2.27
N ASN A 130 -20.76 2.69 3.47
CA ASN A 130 -19.55 3.17 4.12
C ASN A 130 -19.29 2.32 5.38
N PHE A 131 -18.38 1.37 5.28
CA PHE A 131 -18.04 0.47 6.38
C PHE A 131 -17.30 1.18 7.51
N SER A 132 -16.60 2.27 7.20
CA SER A 132 -15.85 3.05 8.18
C SER A 132 -16.76 3.90 9.08
N LYS A 133 -17.71 4.63 8.50
CA LYS A 133 -18.75 5.38 9.23
C LYS A 133 -19.87 4.49 9.76
N LYS A 134 -19.94 3.25 9.29
CA LYS A 134 -21.03 2.30 9.52
C LYS A 134 -22.39 2.83 9.06
N THR A 135 -22.42 3.45 7.89
CA THR A 135 -23.64 4.05 7.31
C THR A 135 -23.87 3.60 5.87
N ILE A 136 -25.12 3.72 5.43
CA ILE A 136 -25.57 3.59 4.05
C ILE A 136 -26.23 4.91 3.67
N PHE A 137 -26.02 5.37 2.44
CA PHE A 137 -26.83 6.44 1.88
C PHE A 137 -27.20 6.13 0.44
N PHE A 138 -28.27 6.78 -0.02
CA PHE A 138 -28.71 6.70 -1.40
C PHE A 138 -28.45 8.03 -2.11
N THR A 139 -28.44 7.98 -3.43
CA THR A 139 -28.32 9.17 -4.28
C THR A 139 -29.42 9.14 -5.31
N LYS A 140 -29.88 10.32 -5.74
CA LYS A 140 -30.78 10.46 -6.88
C LYS A 140 -30.19 11.47 -7.86
N ASN A 141 -29.96 11.04 -9.10
CA ASN A 141 -29.43 11.87 -10.18
C ASN A 141 -28.15 12.65 -9.79
N GLY A 142 -27.27 12.01 -9.03
CA GLY A 142 -26.01 12.60 -8.55
C GLY A 142 -26.10 13.41 -7.25
N GLU A 143 -27.28 13.55 -6.64
CA GLU A 143 -27.43 14.21 -5.34
C GLU A 143 -27.51 13.19 -4.20
N GLN A 144 -26.71 13.37 -3.16
CA GLN A 144 -26.73 12.54 -1.95
C GLN A 144 -27.96 12.84 -1.09
N LEU A 145 -28.62 11.76 -0.64
CA LEU A 145 -29.75 11.79 0.28
C LEU A 145 -29.27 11.50 1.73
N GLY A 146 -30.20 11.31 2.67
CA GLY A 146 -29.87 11.08 4.08
C GLY A 146 -29.04 9.82 4.36
N GLU A 147 -28.36 9.76 5.49
CA GLU A 147 -27.66 8.53 5.92
C GLU A 147 -28.56 7.65 6.79
N VAL A 148 -28.38 6.34 6.69
CA VAL A 148 -29.02 5.30 7.50
C VAL A 148 -27.92 4.44 8.13
N LEU A 149 -28.13 3.96 9.35
CA LEU A 149 -27.16 3.11 10.03
C LEU A 149 -27.02 1.74 9.35
N LEU A 150 -25.80 1.20 9.37
CA LEU A 150 -25.57 -0.15 8.89
C LEU A 150 -26.27 -1.18 9.78
N PRO A 151 -26.93 -2.20 9.20
CA PRO A 151 -27.52 -3.26 9.98
C PRO A 151 -26.50 -4.05 10.80
N ALA A 152 -26.88 -4.42 12.04
CA ALA A 152 -26.00 -5.16 12.95
C ALA A 152 -25.56 -6.54 12.41
N SER A 153 -26.26 -7.10 11.42
CA SER A 153 -25.87 -8.33 10.71
C SER A 153 -24.52 -8.18 10.01
N VAL A 154 -24.21 -7.00 9.47
CA VAL A 154 -22.91 -6.68 8.83
C VAL A 154 -21.79 -6.81 9.86
N SER A 155 -21.98 -6.24 11.06
CA SER A 155 -21.03 -6.32 12.16
C SER A 155 -20.78 -7.74 12.68
N LYS A 156 -21.65 -8.71 12.36
CA LYS A 156 -21.50 -10.13 12.71
C LYS A 156 -20.82 -10.95 11.61
N GLY A 157 -20.26 -10.30 10.58
CA GLY A 157 -19.57 -10.97 9.47
C GLY A 157 -20.50 -11.60 8.43
N VAL A 158 -21.80 -11.22 8.41
CA VAL A 158 -22.72 -11.69 7.37
C VAL A 158 -22.45 -10.92 6.09
N ALA A 159 -22.14 -11.66 5.02
CA ALA A 159 -21.87 -11.09 3.71
C ALA A 159 -23.09 -10.33 3.14
N PHE A 160 -22.86 -9.16 2.54
CA PHE A 160 -23.90 -8.29 1.99
C PHE A 160 -23.79 -8.21 0.47
N TYR A 161 -24.92 -8.19 -0.23
CA TYR A 161 -24.97 -8.17 -1.68
C TYR A 161 -25.73 -6.92 -2.16
N PRO A 162 -25.23 -6.20 -3.18
CA PRO A 162 -26.05 -5.28 -3.96
C PRO A 162 -27.25 -6.04 -4.53
N ALA A 163 -28.43 -5.45 -4.45
CA ALA A 163 -29.65 -6.10 -4.84
C ALA A 163 -30.66 -5.15 -5.48
N ILE A 164 -31.40 -5.68 -6.46
CA ILE A 164 -32.53 -5.02 -7.10
C ILE A 164 -33.78 -5.85 -6.82
N GLY A 165 -34.79 -5.21 -6.25
CA GLY A 165 -36.11 -5.77 -6.05
C GLY A 165 -37.13 -5.13 -7.00
N LEU A 166 -37.97 -5.96 -7.62
CA LEU A 166 -39.05 -5.52 -8.52
C LEU A 166 -40.35 -6.24 -8.17
N THR A 167 -41.45 -5.54 -8.36
CA THR A 167 -42.78 -6.14 -8.48
C THR A 167 -43.37 -5.84 -9.86
N ASN A 168 -44.27 -6.71 -10.32
CA ASN A 168 -45.13 -6.55 -11.49
C ASN A 168 -44.44 -6.56 -12.86
N ALA A 169 -45.21 -6.99 -13.86
CA ALA A 169 -44.72 -7.25 -15.20
C ALA A 169 -44.21 -5.98 -15.91
N ARG A 170 -43.16 -6.16 -16.72
CA ARG A 170 -42.61 -5.17 -17.67
C ARG A 170 -41.76 -4.04 -17.08
N ARG A 171 -41.37 -4.12 -15.81
CA ARG A 171 -40.33 -3.24 -15.25
C ARG A 171 -38.95 -3.74 -15.63
N GLU A 172 -38.07 -2.80 -15.97
CA GLU A 172 -36.71 -3.08 -16.37
C GLU A 172 -35.75 -2.05 -15.79
N VAL A 173 -34.65 -2.53 -15.23
CA VAL A 173 -33.61 -1.75 -14.57
C VAL A 173 -32.26 -2.15 -15.14
N HIS A 174 -31.40 -1.15 -15.34
CA HIS A 174 -29.99 -1.35 -15.66
C HIS A 174 -29.12 -0.95 -14.48
N VAL A 175 -28.08 -1.72 -14.19
CA VAL A 175 -27.21 -1.56 -13.03
C VAL A 175 -25.78 -1.27 -13.47
N ASN A 176 -25.24 -0.17 -12.98
CA ASN A 176 -23.85 0.22 -13.12
C ASN A 176 -23.08 -0.16 -11.85
N PHE A 177 -22.18 -1.15 -11.96
CA PHE A 177 -21.28 -1.59 -10.91
C PHE A 177 -19.90 -0.89 -10.99
N GLY A 178 -19.78 0.13 -11.84
CA GLY A 178 -18.52 0.85 -12.13
C GLY A 178 -17.97 0.57 -13.53
N GLN A 179 -18.69 -0.20 -14.37
CA GLN A 179 -18.29 -0.40 -15.76
C GLN A 179 -18.48 0.87 -16.62
N ASP A 180 -19.34 1.78 -16.18
CA ASP A 180 -19.58 3.09 -16.79
C ASP A 180 -19.35 4.20 -15.74
N PRO A 181 -19.02 5.45 -16.14
CA PRO A 181 -18.92 6.57 -15.20
C PRO A 181 -20.21 6.76 -14.40
N PHE A 182 -20.08 6.93 -13.09
CA PHE A 182 -21.20 7.23 -12.21
C PHE A 182 -21.71 8.67 -12.38
N VAL A 183 -23.01 8.88 -12.14
CA VAL A 183 -23.60 10.22 -12.07
C VAL A 183 -23.18 10.93 -10.78
N PHE A 184 -23.14 10.21 -9.66
CA PHE A 184 -22.58 10.73 -8.41
C PHE A 184 -21.04 10.72 -8.46
N ASN A 185 -20.42 11.80 -8.00
CA ASN A 185 -18.96 11.90 -7.91
C ASN A 185 -18.43 11.14 -6.68
N ILE A 186 -18.43 9.81 -6.77
CA ILE A 186 -17.96 8.93 -5.69
C ILE A 186 -16.47 9.13 -5.38
N ASP A 187 -15.67 9.54 -6.35
CA ASP A 187 -14.23 9.79 -6.16
C ASP A 187 -13.99 11.04 -5.31
N HIS A 188 -14.79 12.09 -5.51
CA HIS A 188 -14.77 13.27 -4.63
C HIS A 188 -15.16 12.90 -3.19
N TYR A 189 -16.23 12.13 -3.01
CA TYR A 189 -16.65 11.66 -1.68
C TYR A 189 -15.54 10.85 -0.97
N LYS A 190 -14.85 9.96 -1.70
CA LYS A 190 -13.70 9.21 -1.17
C LYS A 190 -12.52 10.13 -0.82
N ALA A 191 -12.28 11.18 -1.61
CA ALA A 191 -11.23 12.16 -1.32
C ALA A 191 -11.54 13.00 -0.07
N GLU A 192 -12.80 13.40 0.14
CA GLU A 192 -13.22 14.11 1.36
C GLU A 192 -13.04 13.23 2.61
N LEU A 193 -13.40 11.95 2.53
CA LEU A 193 -13.15 11.01 3.63
C LEU A 193 -11.67 10.90 3.97
N ARG A 194 -10.81 10.80 2.94
CA ARG A 194 -9.35 10.78 3.12
C ARG A 194 -8.85 12.04 3.82
N SER A 195 -9.29 13.22 3.37
CA SER A 195 -8.89 14.49 3.97
C SER A 195 -9.32 14.59 5.43
N ALA A 196 -10.57 14.24 5.74
CA ALA A 196 -11.07 14.28 7.11
C ALA A 196 -10.30 13.33 8.04
N THR A 197 -10.00 12.10 7.58
CA THR A 197 -9.16 11.16 8.36
C THR A 197 -7.75 11.69 8.55
N HIS A 198 -7.18 12.32 7.53
CA HIS A 198 -5.85 12.92 7.64
C HIS A 198 -5.82 14.03 8.71
N GLU A 199 -6.81 14.92 8.69
CA GLU A 199 -6.94 15.98 9.69
C GLU A 199 -7.11 15.42 11.10
N GLU A 200 -7.91 14.36 11.28
CA GLU A 200 -8.08 13.68 12.57
C GLU A 200 -6.76 13.09 13.10
N ILE A 201 -5.98 12.45 12.21
CA ILE A 201 -4.65 11.93 12.56
C ILE A 201 -3.73 13.06 12.99
N MET A 202 -3.68 14.17 12.24
CA MET A 202 -2.80 15.30 12.53
C MET A 202 -3.19 16.07 13.80
N GLN A 203 -4.48 16.04 14.17
CA GLN A 203 -4.99 16.64 15.41
C GLN A 203 -4.85 15.72 16.63
N THR A 204 -4.44 14.45 16.43
CA THR A 204 -4.29 13.51 17.55
C THR A 204 -3.15 13.97 18.46
N GLU A 205 -3.49 14.37 19.69
CA GLU A 205 -2.50 14.78 20.68
C GLU A 205 -1.60 13.61 21.07
N LEU A 206 -0.29 13.79 20.86
CA LEU A 206 0.70 12.83 21.30
C LEU A 206 1.01 13.05 22.80
N PRO A 207 1.30 11.98 23.56
CA PRO A 207 1.76 12.12 24.93
C PRO A 207 2.98 13.05 25.02
N GLU A 208 3.08 13.90 26.05
CA GLU A 208 4.19 14.87 26.20
C GLU A 208 5.58 14.22 26.10
N GLN A 209 5.72 12.98 26.61
CA GLN A 209 6.95 12.19 26.58
C GLN A 209 7.41 11.84 25.16
N THR A 210 6.50 11.89 24.17
CA THR A 210 6.79 11.57 22.78
C THR A 210 7.77 12.58 22.18
N HIS A 211 7.66 13.86 22.52
CA HIS A 211 8.57 14.89 22.00
C HIS A 211 10.02 14.66 22.42
N ALA A 212 10.25 14.34 23.69
CA ALA A 212 11.59 13.99 24.18
C ALA A 212 12.15 12.77 23.45
N ARG A 213 11.31 11.74 23.27
CA ARG A 213 11.70 10.51 22.58
C ARG A 213 11.97 10.72 21.08
N LEU A 214 11.26 11.64 20.42
CA LEU A 214 11.53 12.03 19.04
C LEU A 214 12.91 12.67 18.90
N HIS A 215 13.29 13.57 19.83
CA HIS A 215 14.64 14.15 19.83
C HIS A 215 15.72 13.08 20.02
N GLU A 216 15.52 12.13 20.93
CA GLU A 216 16.42 10.99 21.13
C GLU A 216 16.55 10.14 19.86
N MET A 217 15.44 9.84 19.18
CA MET A 217 15.44 9.05 17.94
C MET A 217 16.14 9.77 16.78
N VAL A 218 15.94 11.07 16.62
CA VAL A 218 16.64 11.86 15.60
C VAL A 218 18.13 11.95 15.93
N LEU A 219 18.49 12.13 17.21
CA LEU A 219 19.87 12.15 17.64
C LEU A 219 20.58 10.81 17.37
N GLU A 220 19.94 9.68 17.73
CA GLU A 220 20.43 8.34 17.42
C GLU A 220 20.64 8.14 15.91
N TYR A 221 19.70 8.62 15.09
CA TYR A 221 19.84 8.57 13.63
C TYR A 221 21.03 9.39 13.13
N LEU A 222 21.22 10.62 13.62
CA LEU A 222 22.36 11.46 13.25
C LEU A 222 23.70 10.82 13.66
N GLU A 223 23.76 10.23 14.86
CA GLU A 223 24.91 9.47 15.34
C GLU A 223 25.18 8.26 14.43
N HIS A 224 24.14 7.50 14.10
CA HIS A 224 24.23 6.32 13.24
C HIS A 224 24.76 6.68 11.84
N MET A 225 24.22 7.73 11.21
CA MET A 225 24.64 8.17 9.88
C MET A 225 25.97 8.93 9.86
N GLY A 226 26.54 9.23 11.04
CA GLY A 226 27.81 9.92 11.16
C GLY A 226 27.71 11.44 10.99
N TYR A 227 26.57 12.07 11.26
CA TYR A 227 26.39 13.52 11.21
C TYR A 227 26.79 14.19 12.53
N LEU A 228 28.05 14.02 12.94
CA LEU A 228 28.55 14.38 14.27
C LEU A 228 28.27 15.83 14.67
N GLU A 229 28.61 16.80 13.83
CA GLU A 229 28.46 18.23 14.17
C GLU A 229 26.97 18.62 14.32
N THR A 230 26.10 18.07 13.47
CA THR A 230 24.65 18.24 13.59
C THR A 230 24.11 17.57 14.86
N ALA A 231 24.57 16.36 15.18
CA ALA A 231 24.20 15.64 16.39
C ALA A 231 24.57 16.44 17.66
N LYS A 232 25.77 17.02 17.70
CA LYS A 232 26.21 17.88 18.81
C LYS A 232 25.33 19.10 18.99
N GLN A 233 25.01 19.77 17.90
CA GLN A 233 24.17 20.97 17.95
C GLN A 233 22.76 20.62 18.44
N LEU A 234 22.21 19.49 17.98
CA LEU A 234 20.92 18.99 18.44
C LEU A 234 20.95 18.62 19.93
N ALA A 235 21.92 17.82 20.36
CA ALA A 235 22.14 17.40 21.74
C ALA A 235 22.22 18.61 22.70
N HIS A 236 22.94 19.67 22.30
CA HIS A 236 23.02 20.90 23.08
C HIS A 236 21.67 21.61 23.20
N SER A 237 20.92 21.70 22.10
CA SER A 237 19.62 22.38 22.06
C SER A 237 18.50 21.63 22.79
N SER A 238 18.53 20.30 22.78
CA SER A 238 17.50 19.44 23.40
C SER A 238 17.86 19.01 24.83
N HIS A 239 19.02 19.43 25.36
CA HIS A 239 19.58 18.96 26.62
C HIS A 239 19.70 17.42 26.70
N THR A 240 19.90 16.76 25.56
CA THR A 240 20.07 15.30 25.45
C THR A 240 21.55 14.97 25.34
N THR A 241 21.98 13.86 25.92
CA THR A 241 23.36 13.38 25.79
C THR A 241 23.50 12.43 24.62
N MET A 242 24.60 12.54 23.90
CA MET A 242 24.95 11.58 22.86
C MET A 242 25.21 10.19 23.44
N ALA A 243 24.77 9.15 22.73
CA ALA A 243 24.91 7.76 23.19
C ALA A 243 26.27 7.18 22.81
N CYS A 244 26.74 7.46 21.59
CA CYS A 244 28.04 7.03 21.10
C CYS A 244 29.16 8.00 21.48
N LYS A 245 30.38 7.46 21.64
CA LYS A 245 31.57 8.30 21.81
C LYS A 245 31.83 9.07 20.52
N GLU A 246 32.24 10.34 20.66
CA GLU A 246 32.55 11.17 19.49
C GLU A 246 33.63 10.56 18.60
N GLU A 247 34.63 9.92 19.20
CA GLU A 247 35.73 9.26 18.49
C GLU A 247 35.23 8.14 17.59
N ASP A 248 34.30 7.31 18.07
CA ASP A 248 33.69 6.23 17.30
C ASP A 248 32.93 6.76 16.08
N ILE A 249 32.22 7.88 16.24
CA ILE A 249 31.49 8.52 15.14
C ILE A 249 32.47 9.10 14.11
N ARG A 250 33.54 9.76 14.55
CA ARG A 250 34.59 10.29 13.65
C ARG A 250 35.28 9.17 12.88
N ASN A 251 35.60 8.07 13.56
CA ASN A 251 36.23 6.90 12.94
C ASN A 251 35.35 6.37 11.79
N ARG A 252 34.04 6.24 12.01
CA ARG A 252 33.08 5.85 10.95
C ARG A 252 32.96 6.90 9.84
N GLN A 253 32.98 8.20 10.17
CA GLN A 253 32.99 9.27 9.16
C GLN A 253 34.21 9.18 8.24
N VAL A 254 35.41 8.95 8.79
CA VAL A 254 36.65 8.83 8.02
C VAL A 254 36.58 7.64 7.06
N VAL A 255 36.14 6.47 7.54
CA VAL A 255 35.95 5.29 6.69
C VAL A 255 34.95 5.59 5.57
N ARG A 256 33.80 6.21 5.89
CA ARG A 256 32.79 6.60 4.90
C ARG A 256 33.35 7.56 3.85
N GLN A 257 34.14 8.55 4.27
CA GLN A 257 34.76 9.52 3.35
C GLN A 257 35.73 8.83 2.38
N HIS A 258 36.53 7.87 2.85
CA HIS A 258 37.41 7.10 1.99
C HIS A 258 36.62 6.29 0.95
N ILE A 259 35.54 5.62 1.35
CA ILE A 259 34.69 4.83 0.43
C ILE A 259 34.03 5.74 -0.61
N LEU A 260 33.41 6.84 -0.18
CA LEU A 260 32.73 7.78 -1.08
C LEU A 260 33.70 8.48 -2.04
N GLY A 261 34.95 8.68 -1.62
CA GLY A 261 36.03 9.22 -2.44
C GLY A 261 36.71 8.21 -3.37
N GLY A 262 36.35 6.92 -3.31
CA GLY A 262 36.99 5.86 -4.11
C GLY A 262 38.34 5.36 -3.56
N ASN A 263 38.75 5.81 -2.37
CA ASN A 263 40.01 5.46 -1.72
C ASN A 263 39.86 4.18 -0.88
N LEU A 264 39.56 3.05 -1.54
CA LEU A 264 39.21 1.80 -0.84
C LEU A 264 40.40 1.16 -0.12
N THR A 265 41.62 1.40 -0.56
CA THR A 265 42.83 0.90 0.11
C THR A 265 42.97 1.51 1.50
N GLU A 266 42.79 2.83 1.60
CA GLU A 266 42.81 3.58 2.85
C GLU A 266 41.60 3.24 3.72
N ALA A 267 40.43 3.01 3.12
CA ALA A 267 39.24 2.56 3.84
C ALA A 267 39.48 1.19 4.52
N ILE A 268 40.02 0.21 3.78
CA ILE A 268 40.32 -1.14 4.30
C ILE A 268 41.36 -1.05 5.43
N ALA A 269 42.46 -0.31 5.22
CA ALA A 269 43.48 -0.13 6.24
C ALA A 269 42.94 0.54 7.51
N SER A 270 42.05 1.53 7.35
CA SER A 270 41.37 2.19 8.48
C SER A 270 40.47 1.22 9.24
N ILE A 271 39.71 0.37 8.53
CA ILE A 271 38.84 -0.64 9.14
C ILE A 271 39.67 -1.66 9.93
N GLU A 272 40.76 -2.17 9.36
CA GLU A 272 41.65 -3.15 10.01
C GLU A 272 42.33 -2.56 11.26
N ALA A 273 42.71 -1.29 11.22
CA ALA A 273 43.31 -0.59 12.35
C ALA A 273 42.31 -0.34 13.49
N LEU A 274 41.06 0.02 13.14
CA LEU A 274 40.03 0.35 14.12
C LEU A 274 39.32 -0.89 14.68
N PHE A 275 39.14 -1.93 13.87
CA PHE A 275 38.42 -3.16 14.21
C PHE A 275 39.21 -4.40 13.77
N PRO A 276 40.26 -4.76 14.54
CA PRO A 276 41.06 -5.94 14.24
C PRO A 276 40.18 -7.18 14.13
N SER A 277 40.42 -8.03 13.13
CA SER A 277 39.66 -9.25 12.80
C SER A 277 38.24 -9.07 12.22
N LEU A 278 37.72 -7.85 12.02
CA LEU A 278 36.39 -7.66 11.42
C LEU A 278 36.33 -8.23 10.00
N LEU A 279 37.31 -7.88 9.17
CA LEU A 279 37.39 -8.34 7.77
C LEU A 279 37.72 -9.85 7.66
N GLU A 280 38.44 -10.40 8.64
CA GLU A 280 38.72 -11.85 8.69
C GLU A 280 37.45 -12.65 9.00
N ARG A 281 36.58 -12.12 9.88
CA ARG A 281 35.33 -12.77 10.30
C ARG A 281 34.20 -12.57 9.29
N ASN A 282 34.13 -11.41 8.65
CA ASN A 282 33.10 -11.08 7.68
C ASN A 282 33.70 -11.10 6.26
N THR A 283 33.75 -12.30 5.70
CA THR A 283 34.28 -12.56 4.35
C THR A 283 33.42 -11.94 3.25
N ASP A 284 32.10 -11.82 3.46
CA ASP A 284 31.18 -11.12 2.55
C ASP A 284 31.52 -9.63 2.43
N LEU A 285 31.67 -8.94 3.58
CA LEU A 285 32.08 -7.53 3.60
C LEU A 285 33.43 -7.33 2.92
N THR A 286 34.39 -8.22 3.23
CA THR A 286 35.72 -8.21 2.63
C THR A 286 35.64 -8.39 1.12
N PHE A 287 34.82 -9.31 0.63
CA PHE A 287 34.58 -9.51 -0.79
C PHE A 287 34.01 -8.23 -1.44
N LYS A 288 32.97 -7.62 -0.87
CA LYS A 288 32.35 -6.40 -1.41
C LYS A 288 33.33 -5.21 -1.44
N LEU A 289 34.13 -5.03 -0.38
CA LEU A 289 35.19 -4.01 -0.32
C LEU A 289 36.28 -4.24 -1.37
N ARG A 290 36.76 -5.49 -1.53
CA ARG A 290 37.80 -5.86 -2.51
C ARG A 290 37.29 -5.76 -3.94
N CYS A 291 36.05 -6.14 -4.19
CA CYS A 291 35.39 -5.97 -5.49
C CYS A 291 35.33 -4.49 -5.86
N ARG A 292 34.93 -3.62 -4.92
CA ARG A 292 34.93 -2.18 -5.18
C ARG A 292 36.35 -1.62 -5.35
N GLN A 293 37.31 -2.05 -4.55
CA GLN A 293 38.72 -1.66 -4.71
C GLN A 293 39.23 -1.99 -6.11
N PHE A 294 38.94 -3.20 -6.60
CA PHE A 294 39.31 -3.64 -7.94
C PHE A 294 38.69 -2.75 -9.04
N VAL A 295 37.39 -2.45 -8.92
CA VAL A 295 36.70 -1.53 -9.85
C VAL A 295 37.34 -0.15 -9.84
N GLU A 296 37.56 0.45 -8.67
CA GLU A 296 38.17 1.80 -8.57
C GLU A 296 39.60 1.83 -9.13
N MET A 297 40.39 0.79 -8.90
CA MET A 297 41.74 0.67 -9.46
C MET A 297 41.69 0.63 -11.00
N ILE A 298 40.76 -0.13 -11.60
CA ILE A 298 40.59 -0.16 -13.06
C ILE A 298 40.16 1.20 -13.60
N LEU A 299 39.20 1.86 -12.94
CA LEU A 299 38.63 3.13 -13.39
C LEU A 299 39.62 4.31 -13.27
N THR A 300 40.52 4.29 -12.29
CA THR A 300 41.48 5.39 -12.04
C THR A 300 42.82 5.19 -12.74
N THR A 301 43.13 3.99 -13.23
CA THR A 301 44.37 3.70 -13.95
C THR A 301 44.33 4.31 -15.34
N GLN A 302 44.90 5.50 -15.48
CA GLN A 302 45.07 6.19 -16.77
C GLN A 302 46.35 5.79 -17.49
N ASP A 303 47.34 5.27 -16.76
CA ASP A 303 48.67 4.94 -17.28
C ASP A 303 48.85 3.42 -17.27
N GLN A 304 49.13 2.81 -18.43
CA GLN A 304 49.35 1.36 -18.58
C GLN A 304 50.77 0.98 -18.13
N SER A 305 51.17 1.42 -16.93
CA SER A 305 52.42 1.00 -16.34
C SER A 305 52.32 -0.46 -15.88
N ASP A 306 53.41 -1.22 -16.04
CA ASP A 306 53.46 -2.62 -15.60
C ASP A 306 53.20 -2.75 -14.09
N GLU A 307 53.54 -1.72 -13.30
CA GLU A 307 53.32 -1.71 -11.85
C GLU A 307 51.84 -1.59 -11.50
N SER A 308 51.11 -0.66 -12.12
CA SER A 308 49.66 -0.50 -11.92
C SER A 308 48.88 -1.75 -12.35
N LEU A 309 49.25 -2.34 -13.50
CA LEU A 309 48.66 -3.58 -13.99
C LEU A 309 48.92 -4.76 -13.06
N SER A 310 50.14 -4.87 -12.53
CA SER A 310 50.49 -5.92 -11.56
C SER A 310 49.66 -5.80 -10.27
N ALA A 311 49.42 -4.58 -9.79
CA ALA A 311 48.62 -4.32 -8.59
C ALA A 311 47.14 -4.67 -8.81
N ILE A 312 46.57 -4.30 -9.97
CA ILE A 312 45.19 -4.68 -10.34
C ILE A 312 45.04 -6.20 -10.38
N LEU A 313 45.98 -6.89 -11.03
CA LEU A 313 45.95 -8.35 -11.14
C LEU A 313 46.08 -9.04 -9.79
N ALA A 314 46.90 -8.51 -8.88
CA ALA A 314 47.04 -9.04 -7.53
C ALA A 314 45.73 -8.94 -6.73
N VAL A 315 45.04 -7.80 -6.79
CA VAL A 315 43.71 -7.64 -6.16
C VAL A 315 42.69 -8.57 -6.81
N GLY A 316 42.69 -8.68 -8.15
CA GLY A 316 41.80 -9.58 -8.89
C GLY A 316 42.00 -11.06 -8.55
N GLN A 317 43.25 -11.51 -8.38
CA GLN A 317 43.56 -12.87 -7.92
C GLN A 317 43.02 -13.13 -6.52
N GLY A 318 43.23 -12.21 -5.59
CA GLY A 318 42.67 -12.31 -4.23
C GLY A 318 41.13 -12.32 -4.23
N LEU A 319 40.49 -11.53 -5.11
CA LEU A 319 39.05 -11.51 -5.26
C LEU A 319 38.50 -12.84 -5.80
N TYR A 320 39.18 -13.45 -6.77
CA TYR A 320 38.83 -14.77 -7.29
C TYR A 320 38.99 -15.89 -6.24
N GLU A 321 40.00 -15.79 -5.37
CA GLU A 321 40.13 -16.72 -4.24
C GLU A 321 38.99 -16.56 -3.23
N LEU A 322 38.58 -15.33 -2.96
CA LEU A 322 37.43 -15.04 -2.09
C LEU A 322 36.13 -15.57 -2.72
N SER A 323 35.88 -15.33 -4.01
CA SER A 323 34.65 -15.76 -4.70
C SER A 323 34.45 -17.28 -4.74
N ARG A 324 35.50 -18.06 -4.50
CA ARG A 324 35.43 -19.54 -4.42
C ARG A 324 35.03 -20.05 -3.04
N ARG A 325 34.94 -19.19 -2.03
CA ARG A 325 34.56 -19.59 -0.68
C ARG A 325 33.04 -19.63 -0.56
N GLU A 326 32.54 -20.70 0.06
CA GLU A 326 31.10 -20.95 0.21
C GLU A 326 30.36 -19.82 0.96
N ASP A 327 31.02 -19.19 1.93
CA ASP A 327 30.47 -18.10 2.75
C ASP A 327 30.33 -16.76 2.00
N THR A 328 30.90 -16.65 0.81
CA THR A 328 30.79 -15.46 -0.06
C THR A 328 29.83 -15.65 -1.23
N HIS A 329 29.31 -16.87 -1.46
CA HIS A 329 28.40 -17.13 -2.55
C HIS A 329 27.02 -16.53 -2.28
N SER A 330 26.64 -15.58 -3.14
CA SER A 330 25.29 -15.04 -3.24
C SER A 330 25.08 -14.54 -4.66
N ASP A 331 23.83 -14.55 -5.14
CA ASP A 331 23.48 -14.03 -6.47
C ASP A 331 23.99 -12.59 -6.66
N GLU A 332 23.98 -11.79 -5.58
CA GLU A 332 24.52 -10.43 -5.57
C GLU A 332 26.04 -10.39 -5.74
N ASN A 333 26.78 -11.23 -5.02
CA ASN A 333 28.25 -11.24 -5.10
C ASN A 333 28.75 -11.82 -6.43
N ASP A 334 28.08 -12.85 -6.94
CA ASP A 334 28.41 -13.45 -8.23
C ASP A 334 28.20 -12.43 -9.36
N THR A 335 27.07 -11.70 -9.34
CA THR A 335 26.82 -10.62 -10.30
C THR A 335 27.81 -9.46 -10.15
N LEU A 336 28.17 -9.05 -8.93
CA LEU A 336 29.21 -8.05 -8.69
C LEU A 336 30.56 -8.49 -9.25
N PHE A 337 30.95 -9.75 -9.08
CA PHE A 337 32.20 -10.29 -9.61
C PHE A 337 32.23 -10.31 -11.14
N GLU A 338 31.14 -10.78 -11.77
CA GLU A 338 31.00 -10.81 -13.22
C GLU A 338 31.06 -9.40 -13.82
N ASP A 339 30.30 -8.47 -13.23
CA ASP A 339 30.29 -7.06 -13.63
C ASP A 339 31.69 -6.44 -13.49
N ALA A 340 32.37 -6.64 -12.36
CA ALA A 340 33.72 -6.12 -12.14
C ALA A 340 34.75 -6.75 -13.10
N SER A 341 34.67 -8.06 -13.35
CA SER A 341 35.54 -8.77 -14.27
C SER A 341 35.34 -8.34 -15.72
N SER A 342 34.10 -7.97 -16.09
CA SER A 342 33.77 -7.49 -17.42
C SER A 342 34.55 -6.21 -17.80
N LEU A 343 34.93 -5.38 -16.81
CA LEU A 343 35.73 -4.17 -17.03
C LEU A 343 37.13 -4.46 -17.56
N LEU A 344 37.69 -5.65 -17.30
CA LEU A 344 38.95 -6.08 -17.90
C LEU A 344 38.79 -6.50 -19.37
N ALA A 345 37.63 -7.11 -19.70
CA ALA A 345 37.36 -7.66 -21.03
C ALA A 345 36.85 -6.60 -22.01
N PHE A 346 36.11 -5.60 -21.52
CA PHE A 346 35.50 -4.54 -22.30
C PHE A 346 35.98 -3.18 -21.79
N SER A 347 36.91 -2.57 -22.52
CA SER A 347 37.42 -1.22 -22.27
C SER A 347 36.47 -0.11 -22.74
N ASP A 348 35.28 -0.46 -23.22
CA ASP A 348 34.34 0.50 -23.81
C ASP A 348 33.53 1.21 -22.73
N THR A 349 33.85 2.49 -22.52
CA THR A 349 33.26 3.36 -21.49
C THR A 349 31.81 3.77 -21.80
N SER A 350 31.28 3.41 -22.96
CA SER A 350 29.89 3.66 -23.36
C SER A 350 28.88 2.58 -22.94
N ASN A 351 29.35 1.51 -22.29
CA ASN A 351 28.49 0.41 -21.83
C ASN A 351 27.68 0.80 -20.56
N GLU A 352 26.40 0.44 -20.51
CA GLU A 352 25.54 0.64 -19.32
C GLU A 352 26.15 0.03 -18.05
N THR A 353 26.87 -1.08 -18.17
CA THR A 353 27.62 -1.72 -17.06
C THR A 353 28.70 -0.80 -16.49
N TYR A 354 29.42 -0.05 -17.34
CA TYR A 354 30.43 0.91 -16.91
C TYR A 354 29.79 2.08 -16.15
N ALA A 355 28.70 2.64 -16.68
CA ALA A 355 27.97 3.72 -16.02
C ALA A 355 27.40 3.29 -14.65
N ARG A 356 26.87 2.07 -14.56
CA ARG A 356 26.34 1.49 -13.32
C ARG A 356 27.43 1.25 -12.28
N LEU A 357 28.59 0.73 -12.69
CA LEU A 357 29.72 0.46 -11.79
C LEU A 357 30.44 1.74 -11.38
N SER A 358 30.55 2.74 -12.26
CA SER A 358 31.14 4.05 -11.97
C SER A 358 30.22 4.94 -11.12
N SER A 359 28.93 4.58 -10.99
CA SER A 359 27.95 5.38 -10.27
C SER A 359 28.33 5.63 -8.80
N GLN A 360 28.02 6.83 -8.34
CA GLN A 360 28.23 7.22 -6.94
C GLN A 360 27.32 6.41 -6.00
N ASP A 361 26.16 5.96 -6.48
CA ASP A 361 25.17 5.21 -5.69
C ASP A 361 25.75 3.89 -5.14
N ARG A 362 26.60 3.20 -5.92
CA ARG A 362 27.28 1.98 -5.45
C ARG A 362 28.28 2.25 -4.32
N ARG A 363 28.93 3.43 -4.31
CA ARG A 363 29.80 3.83 -3.20
C ARG A 363 28.97 4.12 -1.94
N VAL A 364 27.80 4.74 -2.11
CA VAL A 364 26.88 5.02 -0.99
C VAL A 364 26.37 3.73 -0.38
N GLU A 365 25.89 2.80 -1.20
CA GLU A 365 25.42 1.47 -0.77
C GLU A 365 26.51 0.71 0.02
N LEU A 366 27.73 0.64 -0.51
CA LEU A 366 28.84 -0.01 0.19
C LEU A 366 29.19 0.71 1.50
N ALA A 367 29.16 2.03 1.52
CA ALA A 367 29.44 2.80 2.72
C ALA A 367 28.39 2.59 3.81
N ASP A 368 27.12 2.37 3.44
CA ASP A 368 26.03 2.06 4.38
C ASP A 368 26.16 0.64 4.93
N ILE A 369 26.53 -0.34 4.10
CA ILE A 369 26.85 -1.71 4.52
C ILE A 369 28.02 -1.70 5.51
N VAL A 370 29.12 -1.02 5.17
CA VAL A 370 30.29 -0.89 6.05
C VAL A 370 29.89 -0.25 7.37
N ASN A 371 29.17 0.88 7.35
CA ASN A 371 28.72 1.54 8.57
C ASN A 371 27.91 0.62 9.48
N THR A 372 27.02 -0.19 8.89
CA THR A 372 26.21 -1.19 9.59
C THR A 372 27.09 -2.24 10.28
N GLU A 373 28.10 -2.76 9.58
CA GLU A 373 29.04 -3.75 10.12
C GLU A 373 29.94 -3.17 11.22
N LEU A 374 30.41 -1.93 11.07
CA LEU A 374 31.18 -1.24 12.10
C LEU A 374 30.34 -1.06 13.38
N LEU A 375 29.07 -0.69 13.24
CA LEU A 375 28.15 -0.58 14.39
C LEU A 375 27.91 -1.94 15.05
N ARG A 376 27.77 -3.03 14.29
CA ARG A 376 27.67 -4.40 14.84
C ARG A 376 28.93 -4.78 15.61
N ALA A 377 30.11 -4.47 15.08
CA ALA A 377 31.38 -4.73 15.74
C ALA A 377 31.51 -3.98 17.08
N GLN A 378 30.89 -2.79 17.17
CA GLN A 378 30.80 -1.99 18.39
C GLN A 378 29.69 -2.44 19.35
N SER A 379 28.94 -3.50 19.04
CA SER A 379 27.73 -3.93 19.78
C SER A 379 26.63 -2.86 19.82
N CYS A 380 26.62 -1.95 18.86
CA CYS A 380 25.57 -0.96 18.65
C CYS A 380 24.48 -1.53 17.73
N ASN A 381 23.29 -0.91 17.76
CA ASN A 381 22.22 -1.32 16.85
C ASN A 381 22.62 -1.02 15.39
N PRO A 382 22.50 -2.01 14.49
CA PRO A 382 22.85 -1.84 13.08
C PRO A 382 21.87 -0.94 12.33
N GLU A 383 20.66 -0.76 12.85
CA GLU A 383 19.61 0.06 12.24
C GLU A 383 19.14 1.13 13.25
N PRO A 384 19.02 2.40 12.85
CA PRO A 384 18.49 3.44 13.71
C PRO A 384 17.04 3.15 14.13
N MET A 385 16.69 3.46 15.38
CA MET A 385 15.32 3.29 15.87
C MET A 385 14.26 3.99 15.00
N LEU A 386 14.61 5.16 14.43
CA LEU A 386 13.72 5.92 13.54
C LEU A 386 13.32 5.10 12.30
N LEU A 387 14.30 4.50 11.59
CA LEU A 387 14.03 3.71 10.39
C LEU A 387 13.23 2.44 10.73
N ARG A 388 13.54 1.80 11.85
CA ARG A 388 12.79 0.64 12.33
C ARG A 388 11.34 0.97 12.65
N ILE A 389 11.06 2.16 13.20
CA ILE A 389 9.68 2.60 13.46
C ILE A 389 8.95 2.85 12.15
N PHE A 390 9.58 3.48 11.15
CA PHE A 390 8.99 3.62 9.83
C PHE A 390 8.64 2.27 9.21
N GLY A 391 9.57 1.30 9.19
CA GLY A 391 9.29 -0.04 8.67
C GLY A 391 8.19 -0.78 9.44
N ASN A 392 8.12 -0.59 10.77
CA ASN A 392 7.05 -1.12 11.59
C ASN A 392 5.70 -0.47 11.26
N ILE A 393 5.64 0.84 11.00
CA ILE A 393 4.42 1.55 10.61
C ILE A 393 3.94 1.06 9.25
N GLU A 394 4.84 0.90 8.28
CA GLU A 394 4.50 0.33 6.96
C GLU A 394 3.93 -1.07 7.07
N THR A 395 4.61 -1.94 7.84
CA THR A 395 4.15 -3.31 8.08
C THR A 395 2.84 -3.35 8.85
N PHE A 396 2.67 -2.46 9.84
CA PHE A 396 1.45 -2.35 10.61
C PHE A 396 0.28 -1.91 9.73
N MET A 397 0.47 -0.88 8.90
CA MET A 397 -0.53 -0.42 7.94
C MET A 397 -0.84 -1.47 6.88
N GLN A 398 0.17 -2.22 6.41
CA GLN A 398 -0.04 -3.36 5.53
C GLN A 398 -0.91 -4.43 6.22
N ARG A 399 -0.58 -4.81 7.46
CA ARG A 399 -1.37 -5.80 8.22
C ARG A 399 -2.78 -5.30 8.52
N MET A 400 -2.95 -4.02 8.86
CA MET A 400 -4.27 -3.42 9.05
C MET A 400 -5.09 -3.45 7.76
N ARG A 401 -4.46 -3.23 6.60
CA ARG A 401 -5.09 -3.40 5.28
C ARG A 401 -5.46 -4.87 5.02
N GLU A 402 -4.56 -5.81 5.29
CA GLU A 402 -4.81 -7.26 5.15
C GLU A 402 -5.97 -7.72 6.06
N HIS A 403 -6.03 -7.19 7.28
CA HIS A 403 -7.07 -7.47 8.27
C HIS A 403 -8.27 -6.51 8.17
N ARG A 404 -8.30 -5.65 7.15
CA ARG A 404 -9.48 -4.91 6.70
C ARG A 404 -10.05 -3.97 7.78
N MET A 405 -9.16 -3.33 8.55
CA MET A 405 -9.54 -2.46 9.66
C MET A 405 -9.67 -0.99 9.22
N GLY A 406 -10.89 -0.44 9.31
CA GLY A 406 -11.15 1.00 9.24
C GLY A 406 -10.91 1.65 7.86
N LEU A 407 -10.37 2.88 7.87
CA LEU A 407 -10.06 3.69 6.67
C LEU A 407 -8.64 3.43 6.14
N THR A 408 -7.96 2.37 6.61
CA THR A 408 -6.57 2.06 6.24
C THR A 408 -6.39 1.76 4.75
N ALA A 409 -7.44 1.29 4.07
CA ALA A 409 -7.44 1.13 2.62
C ALA A 409 -7.43 2.48 1.86
N LEU A 410 -7.74 3.58 2.54
CA LEU A 410 -7.72 4.93 1.98
C LEU A 410 -6.49 5.76 2.39
N LEU A 411 -5.68 5.28 3.33
CA LEU A 411 -4.48 5.96 3.83
C LEU A 411 -3.22 5.46 3.12
N ASP A 412 -2.32 6.38 2.77
CA ASP A 412 -1.07 6.11 2.07
C ASP A 412 0.09 6.83 2.80
N ILE A 413 0.98 6.07 3.45
CA ILE A 413 2.02 6.61 4.34
C ILE A 413 2.95 7.60 3.61
N PRO A 414 3.54 7.27 2.44
CA PRO A 414 4.32 8.24 1.66
C PRO A 414 3.59 9.58 1.43
N ARG A 415 2.30 9.53 1.08
CA ARG A 415 1.50 10.75 0.87
C ARG A 415 1.23 11.52 2.15
N LEU A 416 1.13 10.83 3.28
CA LEU A 416 1.01 11.46 4.61
C LEU A 416 2.30 12.18 5.03
N LEU A 417 3.45 11.79 4.48
CA LEU A 417 4.76 12.41 4.77
C LEU A 417 5.12 13.55 3.82
N GLU A 418 4.49 13.61 2.63
CA GLU A 418 4.70 14.67 1.63
C GLU A 418 3.83 15.92 1.86
N SER A 419 2.79 15.83 2.69
CA SER A 419 1.88 16.92 3.08
C SER A 419 2.36 17.66 4.32
#